data_AF-A0A1A8D5P9-F1
#
_entry.id   AF-A0A1A8D5P9-F1
#
_cell.length_a   1.000
_cell.length_b   1.000
_cell.length_c   1.000
_cell.angle_alpha   90.00
_cell.angle_beta   90.00
_cell.angle_gamma   90.00
#
_symmetry.space_group_name_H-M   'P 1'
#
loop_
_entity.id
_entity.type
_entity.pdbx_description
1 polymer ?
#
loop_
_entity_poly.entity_id
_entity_poly.type
_entity_poly.pdbx_seq_one_letter_code
_entity_poly.pdbx_strand_id
1 'polypeptide(L)' 'NKHLTKKNGTIAREARMLKTQKKIIATWTRNGNAWIKEQEGSQAKIIKELKELEIFNEQ' A
#
# COMPACT_ATOMS: atom_id res chain seq x y z
N ASN A 1 1.93 -2.72 20.84
CA ASN A 1 0.91 -3.50 20.09
C ASN A 1 -0.29 -2.62 19.72
N LYS A 2 -0.07 -1.42 19.13
CA LYS A 2 -1.16 -0.51 18.72
C LYS A 2 -1.69 -0.99 17.36
N HIS A 3 -2.63 -1.91 17.50
CA HIS A 3 -3.45 -2.64 16.55
C HIS A 3 -3.41 -2.20 15.09
N LEU A 4 -3.16 -3.18 14.22
CA LEU A 4 -3.71 -3.20 12.86
C LEU A 4 -5.20 -2.88 12.98
N THR A 5 -5.60 -1.66 12.62
CA THR A 5 -7.02 -1.33 12.51
C THR A 5 -7.59 -2.08 11.30
N LYS A 6 -8.89 -2.35 11.30
CA LYS A 6 -9.58 -2.96 10.14
C LYS A 6 -9.24 -2.20 8.86
N LYS A 7 -9.16 -0.87 8.95
CA LYS A 7 -8.71 0.03 7.87
C LYS A 7 -7.31 -0.30 7.37
N ASN A 8 -6.31 -0.40 8.25
CA ASN A 8 -4.93 -0.70 7.83
C ASN A 8 -4.81 -2.11 7.23
N GLY A 9 -5.61 -3.06 7.73
CA GLY A 9 -5.76 -4.39 7.14
C GLY A 9 -6.32 -4.33 5.71
N THR A 10 -7.37 -3.53 5.48
CA THR A 10 -7.93 -3.33 4.14
C THR A 10 -6.93 -2.67 3.20
N ILE A 11 -6.24 -1.61 3.64
CA ILE A 11 -5.21 -0.93 2.83
C ILE A 11 -4.10 -1.91 2.44
N ALA A 12 -3.61 -2.71 3.39
CA ALA A 12 -2.58 -3.72 3.11
C ALA A 12 -3.07 -4.80 2.13
N ARG A 13 -4.35 -5.17 2.19
CA ARG A 13 -4.97 -6.12 1.26
C ARG A 13 -5.02 -5.55 -0.16
N GLU A 14 -5.53 -4.33 -0.33
CA GLU A 14 -5.60 -3.66 -1.63
C GLU A 14 -4.21 -3.40 -2.22
N ALA A 15 -3.24 -2.98 -1.41
CA ALA A 15 -1.86 -2.79 -1.86
C ALA A 15 -1.23 -4.10 -2.37
N ARG A 16 -1.56 -5.26 -1.78
CA ARG A 16 -1.11 -6.57 -2.31
C ARG A 16 -1.77 -6.91 -3.65
N MET A 17 -3.03 -6.51 -3.86
CA MET A 17 -3.69 -6.68 -5.16
C MET A 17 -2.98 -5.84 -6.23
N LEU A 18 -2.65 -4.59 -5.94
CA LEU A 18 -1.88 -3.72 -6.85
C LEU A 18 -0.52 -4.31 -7.22
N LYS A 19 0.18 -4.93 -6.25
CA LYS A 19 1.45 -5.64 -6.53
C LYS A 19 1.22 -6.82 -7.49
N THR A 20 0.15 -7.57 -7.31
CA THR A 20 -0.20 -8.72 -8.17
C THR A 20 -0.53 -8.25 -9.59
N GLN A 21 -1.20 -7.10 -9.72
CA GLN A 21 -1.48 -6.43 -10.99
C GLN A 21 -0.27 -5.70 -11.59
N LYS A 22 0.91 -5.76 -10.95
CA LYS A 22 2.15 -5.09 -11.37
C LYS A 22 2.05 -3.56 -11.47
N LYS A 23 1.07 -2.94 -10.79
CA LYS A 23 0.94 -1.47 -10.67
C LYS A 23 1.96 -0.87 -9.71
N ILE A 24 2.42 -1.67 -8.74
CA ILE A 24 3.50 -1.32 -7.82
C ILE A 24 4.50 -2.47 -7.74
N ILE A 25 5.77 -2.17 -7.44
CA ILE A 25 6.82 -3.19 -7.33
C ILE A 25 6.83 -3.90 -5.98
N ALA A 26 6.48 -3.19 -4.90
CA ALA A 26 6.57 -3.73 -3.56
C ALA A 26 5.56 -3.11 -2.60
N THR A 27 5.13 -3.90 -1.61
CA THR A 27 4.33 -3.44 -0.47
C THR A 27 4.69 -4.23 0.78
N TRP A 28 4.67 -3.55 1.94
CA TRP A 28 4.86 -4.17 3.25
C TRP A 28 4.16 -3.35 4.33
N THR A 29 3.93 -3.95 5.49
CA THR A 29 3.32 -3.26 6.64
C THR A 29 4.35 -3.05 7.73
N ARG A 30 4.50 -1.83 8.25
CA ARG A 30 5.39 -1.51 9.37
C ARG A 30 4.71 -0.51 10.31
N ASN A 31 4.76 -0.79 11.62
CA ASN A 31 4.15 0.05 12.67
C ASN A 31 2.66 0.34 12.42
N GLY A 32 1.92 -0.63 11.89
CA GLY A 32 0.51 -0.49 11.55
C GLY A 32 0.23 0.26 10.25
N ASN A 33 1.24 0.79 9.56
CA ASN A 33 1.06 1.51 8.30
C ASN A 33 1.40 0.63 7.09
N ALA A 34 0.68 0.78 6.00
CA ALA A 34 1.00 0.15 4.72
C ALA A 34 1.99 1.03 3.96
N TRP A 35 3.09 0.42 3.54
CA TRP A 35 4.10 1.04 2.69
C TRP A 35 3.99 0.45 1.30
N ILE A 36 4.14 1.30 0.30
CA ILE A 36 4.17 0.89 -1.10
C ILE A 36 5.37 1.51 -1.80
N LYS A 37 5.87 0.81 -2.81
CA LYS A 37 6.91 1.29 -3.70
C LYS A 37 6.44 1.08 -5.13
N GLU A 38 6.32 2.18 -5.85
CA GLU A 38 5.70 2.25 -7.17
C GLU A 38 6.63 1.66 -8.25
N GLN A 39 7.89 2.09 -8.27
CA GLN A 39 8.89 1.70 -9.26
C GLN A 39 10.26 1.47 -8.61
N GLU A 40 11.18 0.79 -9.32
CA GLU A 40 12.58 0.71 -8.88
C GLU A 40 13.21 2.11 -8.88
N GLY A 41 14.01 2.42 -7.86
CA GLY A 41 14.55 3.77 -7.64
C GLY A 41 13.58 4.79 -7.00
N SER A 42 12.27 4.54 -6.98
CA SER A 42 11.31 5.45 -6.32
C SER A 42 11.35 5.36 -4.79
N GLN A 43 11.01 6.46 -4.11
CA GLN A 43 10.85 6.46 -2.65
C GLN A 43 9.58 5.70 -2.24
N ALA A 44 9.68 4.95 -1.15
CA ALA A 44 8.53 4.27 -0.57
C ALA A 44 7.57 5.29 0.07
N LYS A 45 6.27 5.16 -0.23
CA LYS A 45 5.22 6.02 0.30
C LYS A 45 4.42 5.28 1.36
N ILE A 46 4.03 5.99 2.41
CA ILE A 46 3.08 5.48 3.40
C ILE A 46 1.67 5.79 2.92
N ILE A 47 0.82 4.77 2.93
CA ILE A 47 -0.59 4.90 2.58
C ILE A 47 -1.42 4.89 3.86
N LYS A 48 -2.20 5.96 4.05
CA LYS A 48 -3.07 6.14 5.22
C LYS A 48 -4.55 5.99 4.88
N GLU A 49 -4.94 6.33 3.65
CA GLU A 49 -6.29 6.20 3.14
C GLU A 49 -6.37 5.22 1.96
N LEU A 50 -7.52 4.56 1.81
CA LEU A 50 -7.78 3.69 0.64
C LEU A 50 -7.77 4.46 -0.68
N LYS A 51 -8.25 5.71 -0.68
CA LYS A 51 -8.24 6.57 -1.88
C LYS A 51 -6.84 6.85 -2.42
N GLU A 52 -5.82 6.86 -1.56
CA GLU A 52 -4.44 7.03 -2.02
C GLU A 52 -3.98 5.84 -2.87
N LEU A 53 -4.59 4.66 -2.72
CA LEU A 53 -4.32 3.49 -3.56
C LEU A 53 -5.02 3.56 -4.93
N GLU A 54 -6.14 4.29 -5.03
CA GLU A 54 -6.90 4.43 -6.30
C GLU A 54 -6.06 5.14 -7.38
N ILE A 55 -5.14 6.03 -6.97
CA ILE A 55 -4.19 6.71 -7.86
C ILE A 55 -3.34 5.70 -8.66
N PHE A 56 -3.01 4.55 -8.08
CA PHE A 56 -2.22 3.50 -8.74
C PHE A 56 -3.06 2.57 -9.61
N ASN A 57 -4.39 2.66 -9.51
CA ASN A 57 -5.32 1.87 -10.31
C ASN A 57 -5.75 2.60 -11.60
N GLU A 58 -5.77 3.93 -11.57
CA GLU A 58 -6.12 4.79 -12.71
C GLU A 58 -4.93 5.09 -13.66
N GLN A 59 -3.70 4.79 -13.26
CA GLN A 59 -2.50 4.81 -14.13
C GLN A 59 -2.36 3.52 -14.93
#